data_AF-A0A2H3AYB7-F1
#
_entry.id   AF-A0A2H3AYB7-F1
#
_cell.length_a   1.000
_cell.length_b   1.000
_cell.length_c   1.000
_cell.angle_alpha   90.00
_cell.angle_beta   90.00
_cell.angle_gamma   90.00
#
_symmetry.space_group_name_H-M   'P 1'
#
loop_
_entity.id
_entity.type
_entity.pdbx_description
1 polymer ?
#
loop_
_entity_poly.entity_id
_entity_poly.type
_entity_poly.pdbx_seq_one_letter_code
_entity_poly.pdbx_strand_id
1 'polypeptide(L)'
;MTGSLRQNVPPRRVWDLRANRVVPYWVSHRRGWGITHAWVDEKDRVDVITPINGYEWPVPMPKDANLDLIRIEMLNLGAEYAWLDVLCLRQENGKSEHLRPEEWKLDVPTIGSVYAETFRVCWFRRAWALQEINLRMEIGGDTGKDIMDKEVQGRFDEQLMLLREIRQWDMTLEILSEMQNRVSTKPLDKVAGLAYVLRVDPIPIYDPRQLEANAWEVLVDVMLPGKRAELYFYYPQCGNGKKGWRPSWGQVMTQREVSRTEDPDADWCYGYRIESGDVRGLAEAPKGGKPRLGELVFKDAAGSLHTFKIVAHHTHPIPDGSYTLLGSPRVQAFRTFDGDLRDTRRV
;
A
#
# COMPACT_ATOMS: atom_id res chain seq x y z
N MET A 1 6.20 -5.69 -25.71
CA MET A 1 7.45 -5.26 -25.03
C MET A 1 7.04 -4.55 -23.75
N THR A 2 7.41 -5.07 -22.60
CA THR A 2 7.20 -4.40 -21.30
C THR A 2 8.33 -3.39 -21.11
N GLY A 3 8.02 -2.10 -21.17
CA GLY A 3 8.99 -1.04 -20.88
C GLY A 3 9.30 -1.01 -19.38
N SER A 4 10.54 -0.67 -19.02
CA SER A 4 10.99 -0.61 -17.63
C SER A 4 11.97 0.56 -17.44
N LEU A 5 11.94 1.21 -16.28
CA LEU A 5 12.67 2.44 -15.98
C LEU A 5 13.69 2.23 -14.88
N ARG A 6 14.76 3.05 -14.89
CA ARG A 6 15.71 3.10 -13.77
C ARG A 6 15.08 3.84 -12.59
N GLN A 7 15.49 3.47 -11.37
CA GLN A 7 14.95 4.05 -10.15
C GLN A 7 15.26 5.55 -9.95
N ASN A 8 16.35 6.06 -10.53
CA ASN A 8 16.85 7.42 -10.28
C ASN A 8 16.64 8.37 -11.47
N VAL A 9 15.45 8.33 -12.09
CA VAL A 9 15.10 9.26 -13.17
C VAL A 9 14.65 10.58 -12.55
N PRO A 10 15.32 11.72 -12.82
CA PRO A 10 14.91 13.01 -12.26
C PRO A 10 13.55 13.45 -12.82
N PRO A 11 12.80 14.30 -12.10
CA PRO A 11 11.52 14.77 -12.58
C PRO A 11 11.67 15.59 -13.87
N ARG A 12 10.60 15.64 -14.68
CA ARG A 12 10.59 16.45 -15.92
C ARG A 12 10.60 17.96 -15.63
N ARG A 13 9.90 18.38 -14.58
CA ARG A 13 9.67 19.78 -14.23
C ARG A 13 9.84 20.01 -12.74
N VAL A 14 10.15 21.25 -12.37
CA VAL A 14 10.21 21.74 -10.99
C VAL A 14 9.60 23.13 -10.91
N TRP A 15 9.07 23.48 -9.74
CA TRP A 15 8.59 24.82 -9.43
C TRP A 15 9.76 25.68 -8.94
N ASP A 16 10.12 26.70 -9.71
CA ASP A 16 11.01 27.78 -9.28
C ASP A 16 10.22 28.70 -8.34
N LEU A 17 10.53 28.64 -7.05
CA LEU A 17 9.83 29.39 -6.02
C LEU A 17 10.16 30.89 -6.09
N ARG A 18 11.34 31.28 -6.58
CA ARG A 18 11.71 32.70 -6.70
C ARG A 18 10.98 33.34 -7.87
N ALA A 19 10.99 32.68 -9.04
CA ALA A 19 10.32 33.15 -10.25
C ALA A 19 8.81 32.84 -10.28
N ASN A 20 8.31 32.06 -9.32
CA ASN A 20 6.93 31.58 -9.24
C ASN A 20 6.41 30.92 -10.52
N ARG A 21 7.20 30.02 -11.10
CA ARG A 21 6.84 29.32 -12.34
C ARG A 21 7.43 27.93 -12.41
N VAL A 22 6.74 27.04 -13.11
CA VAL A 22 7.24 25.70 -13.43
C VAL A 22 8.23 25.80 -14.57
N VAL A 23 9.41 25.20 -14.37
CA VAL A 23 10.51 25.17 -15.33
C VAL A 23 10.99 23.73 -15.55
N PRO A 24 11.68 23.43 -16.66
CA PRO A 24 12.33 22.14 -16.83
C PRO A 24 13.37 21.87 -15.73
N TYR A 25 13.45 20.61 -15.28
CA TYR A 25 14.33 20.22 -14.17
C TYR A 25 15.82 20.57 -14.40
N TRP A 26 16.31 20.50 -15.63
CA TRP A 26 17.71 20.79 -15.96
C TRP A 26 18.12 22.26 -15.71
N VAL A 27 17.16 23.15 -15.41
CA VAL A 27 17.44 24.52 -14.96
C VAL A 27 17.84 24.57 -13.48
N SER A 28 17.35 23.61 -12.68
CA SER A 28 17.74 23.52 -11.26
C SER A 28 19.17 22.99 -11.12
N HIS A 29 20.00 23.74 -10.40
CA HIS A 29 21.38 23.34 -10.09
C HIS A 29 21.48 22.46 -8.84
N ARG A 30 20.36 22.29 -8.12
CA ARG A 30 20.20 21.46 -6.93
C ARG A 30 18.88 20.70 -7.03
N ARG A 31 18.82 19.50 -6.44
CA ARG A 31 17.56 18.78 -6.27
C ARG A 31 16.62 19.65 -5.40
N GLY A 32 15.46 19.99 -5.95
CA GLY A 32 14.44 20.79 -5.27
C GLY A 32 13.78 20.04 -4.11
N TRP A 33 13.00 20.73 -3.29
CA TRP A 33 12.29 20.14 -2.16
C TRP A 33 11.01 19.45 -2.61
N GLY A 34 10.71 18.26 -2.09
CA GLY A 34 9.46 17.56 -2.40
C GLY A 34 8.32 18.07 -1.51
N ILE A 35 7.25 18.57 -2.11
CA ILE A 35 6.02 18.92 -1.39
C ILE A 35 5.07 17.74 -1.53
N THR A 36 4.68 17.18 -0.39
CA THR A 36 3.68 16.12 -0.32
C THR A 36 2.36 16.73 0.09
N HIS A 37 1.27 16.29 -0.54
CA HIS A 37 -0.06 16.77 -0.17
C HIS A 37 -1.03 15.61 -0.11
N ALA A 38 -1.95 15.75 0.83
CA ALA A 38 -2.89 14.72 1.19
C ALA A 38 -4.07 14.76 0.20
N TRP A 39 -4.40 13.63 -0.44
CA TRP A 39 -5.53 13.56 -1.37
C TRP A 39 -6.85 13.78 -0.61
N VAL A 40 -7.50 14.92 -0.83
CA VAL A 40 -8.82 15.23 -0.25
C VAL A 40 -9.96 14.67 -1.12
N ASP A 41 -11.18 14.53 -0.63
CA ASP A 41 -12.31 14.06 -1.45
C ASP A 41 -12.63 15.07 -2.58
N GLU A 42 -13.17 14.63 -3.72
CA GLU A 42 -13.50 15.51 -4.86
C GLU A 42 -14.39 16.70 -4.43
N LYS A 43 -15.32 16.49 -3.49
CA LYS A 43 -16.17 17.56 -2.96
C LYS A 43 -15.40 18.65 -2.20
N ASP A 44 -14.21 18.32 -1.70
CA ASP A 44 -13.33 19.19 -0.93
C ASP A 44 -12.18 19.74 -1.79
N ARG A 45 -12.12 19.39 -3.08
CA ARG A 45 -11.16 19.91 -4.05
C ARG A 45 -11.70 21.12 -4.81
N VAL A 46 -10.79 21.91 -5.34
CA VAL A 46 -11.03 22.95 -6.34
C VAL A 46 -9.93 22.88 -7.40
N ASP A 47 -10.33 23.06 -8.66
CA ASP A 47 -9.42 23.14 -9.80
C ASP A 47 -9.02 24.59 -10.05
N VAL A 48 -7.76 24.93 -9.79
CA VAL A 48 -7.26 26.30 -9.90
C VAL A 48 -6.47 26.47 -11.20
N ILE A 49 -6.88 27.42 -12.03
CA ILE A 49 -6.13 27.86 -13.22
C ILE A 49 -5.11 28.92 -12.78
N THR A 50 -3.82 28.67 -13.00
CA THR A 50 -2.73 29.51 -12.46
C THR A 50 -1.65 29.82 -13.51
N PRO A 51 -1.02 31.01 -13.48
CA PRO A 51 0.15 31.31 -14.32
C PRO A 51 1.37 30.46 -13.96
N ILE A 52 1.40 29.86 -12.76
CA ILE A 52 2.56 29.12 -12.25
C ILE A 52 2.95 27.98 -13.21
N ASN A 53 1.98 27.22 -13.72
CA ASN A 53 2.20 26.18 -14.73
C ASN A 53 1.94 26.67 -16.17
N GLY A 54 1.99 28.00 -16.41
CA GLY A 54 1.73 28.59 -17.73
C GLY A 54 0.28 28.48 -18.20
N TYR A 55 -0.67 28.29 -17.27
CA TYR A 55 -2.07 27.99 -17.60
C TYR A 55 -2.20 26.74 -18.48
N GLU A 56 -1.29 25.77 -18.33
CA GLU A 56 -1.32 24.53 -19.12
C GLU A 56 -2.40 23.57 -18.64
N TRP A 57 -2.68 23.47 -17.35
CA TRP A 57 -3.74 22.60 -16.82
C TRP A 57 -4.34 23.17 -15.52
N PRO A 58 -5.59 22.81 -15.18
CA PRO A 58 -6.12 23.06 -13.84
C PRO A 58 -5.30 22.31 -12.78
N VAL A 59 -5.04 22.98 -11.66
CA VAL A 59 -4.30 22.44 -10.52
C VAL A 59 -5.32 21.99 -9.47
N PRO A 60 -5.56 20.68 -9.28
CA PRO A 60 -6.47 20.18 -8.27
C PRO A 60 -5.85 20.36 -6.89
N MET A 61 -6.54 21.07 -5.99
CA MET A 61 -6.04 21.29 -4.64
C MET A 61 -7.19 21.43 -3.62
N PRO A 62 -6.93 21.23 -2.32
CA PRO A 62 -7.94 21.47 -1.30
C PRO A 62 -8.47 22.91 -1.34
N LYS A 63 -9.77 23.08 -1.08
CA LYS A 63 -10.43 24.41 -1.09
C LYS A 63 -9.82 25.42 -0.10
N ASP A 64 -9.19 24.93 0.97
CA ASP A 64 -8.53 25.75 1.99
C ASP A 64 -7.00 25.83 1.83
N ALA A 65 -6.44 25.27 0.76
CA ALA A 65 -5.03 25.42 0.43
C ALA A 65 -4.79 26.67 -0.44
N ASN A 66 -3.59 27.24 -0.36
CA ASN A 66 -3.18 28.38 -1.18
C ASN A 66 -1.72 28.22 -1.62
N LEU A 67 -1.48 28.22 -2.94
CA LEU A 67 -0.14 28.06 -3.53
C LEU A 67 0.81 29.19 -3.13
N ASP A 68 0.33 30.42 -2.93
CA ASP A 68 1.18 31.53 -2.48
C ASP A 68 1.64 31.34 -1.04
N LEU A 69 0.78 30.82 -0.16
CA LEU A 69 1.16 30.50 1.23
C LEU A 69 2.17 29.36 1.28
N ILE A 70 1.92 28.29 0.52
CA ILE A 70 2.87 27.17 0.37
C ILE A 70 4.22 27.70 -0.11
N ARG A 71 4.23 28.55 -1.15
CA ARG A 71 5.45 29.15 -1.68
C ARG A 71 6.21 29.97 -0.63
N ILE A 72 5.52 30.83 0.13
CA ILE A 72 6.12 31.65 1.18
C ILE A 72 6.77 30.76 2.24
N GLU A 73 6.08 29.71 2.67
CA GLU A 73 6.61 28.76 3.66
C GLU A 73 7.87 28.05 3.15
N MET A 74 7.83 27.54 1.91
CA MET A 74 8.99 26.90 1.30
C MET A 74 10.19 27.85 1.16
N LEU A 75 9.95 29.11 0.79
CA LEU A 75 11.00 30.14 0.72
C LEU A 75 11.61 30.44 2.10
N ASN A 76 10.78 30.48 3.15
CA ASN A 76 11.24 30.69 4.54
C ASN A 76 12.10 29.52 5.05
N LEU A 77 11.83 28.31 4.58
CA LEU A 77 12.65 27.11 4.84
C LEU A 77 13.93 27.07 3.99
N GLY A 78 14.14 28.05 3.11
CA GLY A 78 15.33 28.17 2.26
C GLY A 78 15.26 27.36 0.96
N ALA A 79 14.09 26.87 0.57
CA ALA A 79 13.91 26.17 -0.70
C ALA A 79 13.93 27.17 -1.88
N GLU A 80 14.73 26.88 -2.91
CA GLU A 80 14.73 27.66 -4.16
C GLU A 80 13.88 27.01 -5.24
N TYR A 81 13.91 25.68 -5.28
CA TYR A 81 13.11 24.85 -6.16
C TYR A 81 12.30 23.89 -5.31
N ALA A 82 11.05 23.67 -5.71
CA ALA A 82 10.20 22.64 -5.13
C ALA A 82 9.60 21.75 -6.22
N TRP A 83 9.17 20.56 -5.84
CA TRP A 83 8.39 19.68 -6.67
C TRP A 83 7.06 19.43 -5.99
N LEU A 84 5.99 19.87 -6.62
CA LEU A 84 4.61 19.60 -6.23
C LEU A 84 3.95 18.93 -7.42
N ASP A 85 3.48 17.71 -7.25
CA ASP A 85 2.90 16.86 -8.30
C ASP A 85 1.81 17.56 -9.12
N VAL A 86 0.87 18.25 -8.47
CA VAL A 86 -0.22 18.96 -9.16
C VAL A 86 0.25 20.13 -10.03
N LEU A 87 1.45 20.66 -9.76
CA LEU A 87 2.11 21.68 -10.59
C LEU A 87 3.12 21.12 -11.59
N CYS A 88 3.86 20.08 -11.23
CA CYS A 88 5.00 19.59 -12.00
C CYS A 88 4.61 18.45 -12.95
N LEU A 89 3.53 17.72 -12.66
CA LEU A 89 2.95 16.71 -13.54
C LEU A 89 1.77 17.30 -14.31
N ARG A 90 1.65 16.91 -15.57
CA ARG A 90 0.52 17.29 -16.41
C ARG A 90 -0.75 16.68 -15.84
N GLN A 91 -1.74 17.52 -15.53
CA GLN A 91 -3.04 17.09 -15.00
C GLN A 91 -4.08 16.93 -16.10
N GLU A 92 -5.24 16.39 -15.74
CA GLU A 92 -6.38 16.23 -16.64
C GLU A 92 -6.99 17.58 -17.04
N ASN A 93 -7.72 17.58 -18.15
CA ASN A 93 -8.44 18.76 -18.66
C ASN A 93 -7.51 19.94 -19.02
N GLY A 94 -6.24 19.65 -19.32
CA GLY A 94 -5.25 20.64 -19.70
C GLY A 94 -5.10 20.86 -21.21
N LYS A 95 -4.33 21.88 -21.57
CA LYS A 95 -3.71 22.04 -22.88
C LYS A 95 -2.81 20.84 -23.15
N SER A 96 -2.84 20.35 -24.39
CA SER A 96 -2.02 19.22 -24.86
C SER A 96 -2.29 17.90 -24.11
N GLU A 97 -3.55 17.65 -23.77
CA GLU A 97 -4.03 16.40 -23.15
C GLU A 97 -3.53 15.13 -23.85
N HIS A 98 -3.35 15.18 -25.18
CA HIS A 98 -2.82 14.08 -25.99
C HIS A 98 -1.39 13.63 -25.60
N LEU A 99 -0.60 14.51 -24.95
CA LEU A 99 0.74 14.17 -24.45
C LEU A 99 0.71 13.49 -23.09
N ARG A 100 -0.37 13.67 -22.31
CA ARG A 100 -0.45 13.20 -20.91
C ARG A 100 -0.21 11.70 -20.77
N PRO A 101 -0.80 10.80 -21.58
CA PRO A 101 -0.56 9.36 -21.43
C PRO A 101 0.92 8.99 -21.63
N GLU A 102 1.60 9.63 -22.57
CA GLU A 102 3.03 9.36 -22.83
C GLU A 102 3.94 9.96 -21.75
N GLU A 103 3.61 11.15 -21.24
CA GLU A 103 4.33 11.72 -20.09
C GLU A 103 4.14 10.87 -18.83
N TRP A 104 2.90 10.45 -18.54
CA TRP A 104 2.58 9.68 -17.34
C TRP A 104 3.24 8.30 -17.31
N LYS A 105 3.48 7.66 -18.46
CA LYS A 105 4.23 6.39 -18.55
C LYS A 105 5.57 6.43 -17.83
N LEU A 106 6.22 7.58 -17.85
CA LEU A 106 7.54 7.80 -17.26
C LEU A 106 7.42 8.52 -15.93
N ASP A 107 6.68 9.62 -15.92
CA ASP A 107 6.73 10.57 -14.83
C ASP A 107 6.04 10.00 -13.58
N VAL A 108 4.90 9.28 -13.70
CA VAL A 108 4.15 8.72 -12.55
C VAL A 108 4.94 7.65 -11.78
N PRO A 109 5.54 6.62 -12.42
CA PRO A 109 6.35 5.63 -11.69
C PRO A 109 7.58 6.22 -10.99
N THR A 110 8.10 7.34 -11.50
CA THR A 110 9.34 7.96 -11.01
C THR A 110 9.12 9.00 -9.92
N ILE A 111 7.88 9.34 -9.57
CA ILE A 111 7.52 10.31 -8.51
C ILE A 111 8.27 9.99 -7.20
N GLY A 112 8.33 8.72 -6.84
CA GLY A 112 9.01 8.30 -5.63
C GLY A 112 10.49 8.67 -5.57
N SER A 113 11.19 8.72 -6.71
CA SER A 113 12.60 9.14 -6.77
C SER A 113 12.79 10.62 -6.39
N VAL A 114 11.82 11.47 -6.74
CA VAL A 114 11.77 12.87 -6.33
C VAL A 114 11.72 12.93 -4.81
N TYR A 115 10.85 12.12 -4.23
CA TYR A 115 10.62 12.10 -2.81
C TYR A 115 11.80 11.46 -2.03
N ALA A 116 12.50 10.45 -2.57
CA ALA A 116 13.56 9.72 -1.87
C ALA A 116 14.74 10.60 -1.41
N GLU A 117 15.04 11.66 -2.15
CA GLU A 117 16.31 12.41 -2.02
C GLU A 117 16.16 13.87 -1.56
N THR A 118 14.97 14.28 -1.10
CA THR A 118 14.64 15.69 -0.82
C THR A 118 14.12 15.90 0.60
N PHE A 119 14.40 17.06 1.19
CA PHE A 119 13.65 17.55 2.35
C PHE A 119 12.17 17.69 1.96
N ARG A 120 11.29 17.17 2.81
CA ARG A 120 9.84 17.14 2.53
C ARG A 120 9.10 18.04 3.50
N VAL A 121 8.25 18.89 2.97
CA VAL A 121 7.27 19.67 3.73
C VAL A 121 5.91 19.12 3.36
N CYS A 122 5.16 18.64 4.35
CA CYS A 122 3.78 18.25 4.09
C CYS A 122 2.81 19.32 4.55
N TRP A 123 1.86 19.63 3.68
CA TRP A 123 0.76 20.53 3.97
C TRP A 123 -0.43 19.77 4.55
N PHE A 124 -0.70 19.94 5.85
CA PHE A 124 -1.80 19.25 6.53
C PHE A 124 -3.18 19.66 5.99
N ARG A 125 -4.05 18.63 5.76
CA ARG A 125 -5.37 18.55 6.40
C ARG A 125 -6.09 17.18 6.32
N ARG A 126 -5.85 16.27 5.36
CA ARG A 126 -6.52 14.92 5.35
C ARG A 126 -5.78 13.84 4.54
N ALA A 127 -5.25 12.80 5.22
CA ALA A 127 -4.78 11.49 4.71
C ALA A 127 -3.40 11.39 3.99
N TRP A 128 -2.48 10.59 4.55
CA TRP A 128 -1.10 10.43 4.07
C TRP A 128 -0.88 9.23 3.15
N ALA A 129 0.04 9.38 2.18
CA ALA A 129 0.53 8.24 1.43
C ALA A 129 1.84 7.62 2.01
N LEU A 130 1.90 6.29 2.19
CA LEU A 130 3.06 5.43 2.44
C LEU A 130 4.15 5.69 1.40
N GLN A 131 3.75 6.06 0.17
CA GLN A 131 4.62 6.55 -0.90
C GLN A 131 5.39 7.83 -0.48
N GLU A 132 4.79 8.66 0.36
CA GLU A 132 5.23 9.99 0.77
C GLU A 132 5.88 10.03 2.16
N ILE A 133 6.15 8.87 2.78
CA ILE A 133 6.83 8.77 4.09
C ILE A 133 8.34 8.49 3.90
N ASN A 134 9.19 9.30 4.55
CA ASN A 134 10.64 9.16 4.61
C ASN A 134 11.17 9.58 5.99
N LEU A 135 12.38 9.14 6.33
CA LEU A 135 13.10 9.39 7.58
C LEU A 135 13.43 10.89 7.82
N ARG A 136 13.42 11.74 6.78
CA ARG A 136 13.78 13.18 6.84
C ARG A 136 12.63 14.10 6.41
N MET A 137 11.52 14.01 7.13
CA MET A 137 10.29 14.74 6.83
C MET A 137 10.04 15.83 7.88
N GLU A 138 9.67 17.02 7.42
CA GLU A 138 9.21 18.15 8.24
C GLU A 138 7.72 18.42 8.00
N ILE A 139 7.02 18.76 9.08
CA ILE A 139 5.59 19.09 9.06
C ILE A 139 5.44 20.58 8.73
N GLY A 140 4.66 20.90 7.70
CA GLY A 140 4.33 22.27 7.30
C GLY A 140 2.84 22.60 7.49
N GLY A 141 2.51 23.89 7.44
CA GLY A 141 1.13 24.38 7.56
C GLY A 141 0.56 24.43 9.00
N ASP A 142 1.37 24.15 10.03
CA ASP A 142 0.97 24.39 11.43
C ASP A 142 1.05 25.90 11.74
N THR A 143 -0.09 26.56 11.63
CA THR A 143 -0.21 28.01 11.90
C THR A 143 -0.59 28.32 13.35
N GLY A 144 -0.60 27.32 14.25
CA GLY A 144 -0.87 27.50 15.70
C GLY A 144 -2.27 28.03 16.05
N LYS A 145 -3.14 28.25 15.05
CA LYS A 145 -4.49 28.83 15.22
C LYS A 145 -5.60 27.80 15.28
N ASP A 146 -5.39 26.60 14.75
CA ASP A 146 -6.23 25.43 14.95
C ASP A 146 -5.40 24.39 15.69
N ILE A 147 -5.58 24.31 17.02
CA ILE A 147 -4.94 23.27 17.83
C ILE A 147 -5.54 21.95 17.36
N MET A 148 -4.79 21.24 16.52
CA MET A 148 -5.09 19.84 16.22
C MET A 148 -5.20 19.12 17.57
N ASP A 149 -6.34 18.47 17.82
CA ASP A 149 -6.60 17.81 19.10
C ASP A 149 -5.38 16.95 19.48
N LYS A 150 -4.86 17.09 20.70
CA LYS A 150 -3.67 16.36 21.15
C LYS A 150 -3.83 14.85 21.03
N GLU A 151 -5.06 14.34 21.17
CA GLU A 151 -5.34 12.92 20.96
C GLU A 151 -5.20 12.54 19.49
N VAL A 152 -5.69 13.39 18.60
CA VAL A 152 -5.56 13.22 17.14
C VAL A 152 -4.09 13.30 16.74
N GLN A 153 -3.33 14.25 17.31
CA GLN A 153 -1.87 14.36 17.13
C GLN A 153 -1.13 13.11 17.62
N GLY A 154 -1.45 12.59 18.80
CA GLY A 154 -0.84 11.37 19.34
C GLY A 154 -1.06 10.15 18.43
N ARG A 155 -2.29 9.93 17.97
CA ARG A 155 -2.60 8.85 17.00
C ARG A 155 -1.85 9.03 15.68
N PHE A 156 -1.66 10.28 15.24
CA PHE A 156 -0.88 10.57 14.03
C PHE A 156 0.60 10.23 14.20
N ASP A 157 1.21 10.61 15.32
CA ASP A 157 2.61 10.32 15.60
C ASP A 157 2.87 8.81 15.68
N GLU A 158 1.97 8.06 16.33
CA GLU A 158 2.00 6.59 16.37
C GLU A 158 1.94 5.96 14.96
N GLN A 159 0.98 6.40 14.14
CA GLN A 159 0.84 5.87 12.78
C GLN A 159 2.06 6.23 11.90
N LEU A 160 2.64 7.42 12.07
CA LEU A 160 3.85 7.82 11.36
C LEU A 160 5.06 6.98 11.78
N MET A 161 5.18 6.66 13.07
CA MET A 161 6.23 5.77 13.58
C MET A 161 6.12 4.37 12.98
N LEU A 162 4.92 3.78 12.99
CA LEU A 162 4.66 2.47 12.37
C LEU A 162 5.06 2.46 10.88
N LEU A 163 4.66 3.48 10.13
CA LEU A 163 4.98 3.56 8.70
C LEU A 163 6.49 3.74 8.45
N ARG A 164 7.21 4.41 9.35
CA ARG A 164 8.69 4.50 9.28
C ARG A 164 9.34 3.15 9.53
N GLU A 165 8.86 2.39 10.50
CA GLU A 165 9.35 1.04 10.79
C GLU A 165 9.11 0.09 9.62
N ILE A 166 7.88 0.06 9.07
CA ILE A 166 7.53 -0.71 7.87
C ILE A 166 8.49 -0.40 6.72
N ARG A 167 8.81 0.88 6.50
CA ARG A 167 9.73 1.33 5.45
C ARG A 167 11.21 1.02 5.74
N GLN A 168 11.62 1.07 7.00
CA GLN A 168 12.99 0.82 7.42
C GLN A 168 13.33 -0.67 7.34
N TRP A 169 12.40 -1.52 7.79
CA TRP A 169 12.53 -2.97 7.81
C TRP A 169 12.07 -3.64 6.51
N ASP A 170 11.60 -2.85 5.54
CA ASP A 170 11.18 -3.30 4.20
C ASP A 170 10.14 -4.42 4.24
N MET A 171 9.17 -4.31 5.15
CA MET A 171 8.22 -5.38 5.46
C MET A 171 7.12 -5.47 4.39
N THR A 172 7.26 -6.41 3.44
CA THR A 172 6.43 -6.47 2.22
C THR A 172 4.94 -6.60 2.54
N LEU A 173 4.58 -7.42 3.52
CA LEU A 173 3.19 -7.72 3.86
C LEU A 173 2.50 -6.50 4.46
N GLU A 174 3.15 -5.87 5.42
CA GLU A 174 2.69 -4.64 6.07
C GLU A 174 2.55 -3.52 5.05
N ILE A 175 3.47 -3.43 4.07
CA ILE A 175 3.34 -2.52 2.92
C ILE A 175 2.06 -2.80 2.10
N LEU A 176 1.74 -4.07 1.83
CA LEU A 176 0.56 -4.46 1.06
C LEU A 176 -0.72 -4.21 1.86
N SER A 177 -0.76 -4.57 3.14
CA SER A 177 -1.84 -4.27 4.09
C SER A 177 -2.11 -2.76 4.18
N GLU A 178 -1.06 -1.96 4.33
CA GLU A 178 -1.16 -0.50 4.32
C GLU A 178 -1.64 0.04 2.96
N MET A 179 -1.45 -0.69 1.86
CA MET A 179 -1.99 -0.34 0.54
C MET A 179 -3.47 -0.72 0.37
N GLN A 180 -3.93 -1.79 1.02
CA GLN A 180 -5.33 -2.23 1.01
C GLN A 180 -6.26 -1.11 1.50
N ASN A 181 -5.91 -0.48 2.62
CA ASN A 181 -6.73 0.51 3.31
C ASN A 181 -6.80 1.88 2.61
N ARG A 182 -6.13 2.05 1.47
CA ARG A 182 -5.97 3.36 0.84
C ARG A 182 -7.07 3.72 -0.12
N VAL A 183 -7.27 5.03 -0.27
CA VAL A 183 -8.07 5.60 -1.34
C VAL A 183 -7.14 5.99 -2.48
N SER A 184 -7.53 5.69 -3.72
CA SER A 184 -6.82 6.06 -4.94
C SER A 184 -7.84 6.54 -5.97
N THR A 185 -7.55 7.62 -6.69
CA THR A 185 -8.42 8.09 -7.77
C THR A 185 -8.51 7.07 -8.90
N LYS A 186 -7.39 6.43 -9.26
CA LYS A 186 -7.37 5.31 -10.20
C LYS A 186 -6.90 4.03 -9.49
N PRO A 187 -7.57 2.89 -9.67
CA PRO A 187 -7.14 1.62 -9.07
C PRO A 187 -5.68 1.26 -9.39
N LEU A 188 -5.21 1.62 -10.59
CA LEU A 188 -3.83 1.41 -11.05
C LEU A 188 -2.79 2.16 -10.19
N ASP A 189 -3.16 3.30 -9.59
CA ASP A 189 -2.24 4.13 -8.80
C ASP A 189 -1.75 3.40 -7.56
N LYS A 190 -2.54 2.47 -7.01
CA LYS A 190 -2.10 1.61 -5.90
C LYS A 190 -0.94 0.71 -6.32
N VAL A 191 -1.03 0.10 -7.51
CA VAL A 191 0.03 -0.77 -8.05
C VAL A 191 1.28 0.04 -8.37
N ALA A 192 1.12 1.20 -9.03
CA ALA A 192 2.23 2.10 -9.32
C ALA A 192 2.93 2.58 -8.04
N GLY A 193 2.15 2.87 -7.01
CA GLY A 193 2.61 3.18 -5.68
C GLY A 193 3.48 2.11 -5.04
N LEU A 194 3.07 0.85 -5.15
CA LEU A 194 3.80 -0.29 -4.61
C LEU A 194 5.16 -0.46 -5.27
N ALA A 195 5.31 -0.14 -6.56
CA ALA A 195 6.60 -0.21 -7.25
C ALA A 195 7.67 0.63 -6.53
N TYR A 196 7.30 1.85 -6.14
CA TYR A 196 8.19 2.69 -5.34
C TYR A 196 8.35 2.15 -3.91
N VAL A 197 7.25 1.76 -3.27
CA VAL A 197 7.29 1.38 -1.86
C VAL A 197 8.18 0.16 -1.64
N LEU A 198 8.09 -0.81 -2.55
CA LEU A 198 8.84 -2.05 -2.57
C LEU A 198 10.22 -1.92 -3.20
N ARG A 199 10.65 -0.71 -3.62
CA ARG A 199 11.98 -0.43 -4.17
C ARG A 199 12.40 -1.39 -5.30
N VAL A 200 11.50 -1.64 -6.25
CA VAL A 200 11.81 -2.54 -7.37
C VAL A 200 12.72 -1.87 -8.40
N ASP A 201 13.62 -2.64 -9.00
CA ASP A 201 14.47 -2.21 -10.13
C ASP A 201 14.54 -3.35 -11.17
N PRO A 202 14.09 -3.13 -12.42
CA PRO A 202 13.59 -1.86 -12.97
C PRO A 202 12.14 -1.55 -12.59
N ILE A 203 11.78 -0.26 -12.51
CA ILE A 203 10.42 0.20 -12.23
C ILE A 203 9.52 -0.04 -13.46
N PRO A 204 8.36 -0.69 -13.32
CA PRO A 204 7.39 -0.83 -14.41
C PRO A 204 6.84 0.53 -14.88
N ILE A 205 6.58 0.68 -16.18
CA ILE A 205 5.91 1.87 -16.71
C ILE A 205 4.44 1.96 -16.26
N TYR A 206 3.90 3.18 -16.22
CA TYR A 206 2.48 3.41 -15.98
C TYR A 206 1.71 3.52 -17.31
N ASP A 207 1.04 2.46 -17.77
CA ASP A 207 0.10 2.60 -18.90
C ASP A 207 -1.32 2.81 -18.37
N PRO A 208 -1.93 4.00 -18.53
CA PRO A 208 -3.29 4.26 -18.05
C PRO A 208 -4.36 3.33 -18.64
N ARG A 209 -4.06 2.64 -19.75
CA ARG A 209 -4.96 1.68 -20.42
C ARG A 209 -4.79 0.26 -19.90
N GLN A 210 -3.78 0.00 -19.07
CA GLN A 210 -3.51 -1.33 -18.51
C GLN A 210 -4.42 -1.59 -17.31
N LEU A 211 -4.98 -2.80 -17.26
CA LEU A 211 -5.71 -3.28 -16.08
C LEU A 211 -4.75 -3.43 -14.89
N GLU A 212 -5.21 -3.10 -13.69
CA GLU A 212 -4.44 -3.21 -12.44
C GLU A 212 -3.90 -4.61 -12.21
N ALA A 213 -4.68 -5.66 -12.54
CA ALA A 213 -4.22 -7.04 -12.47
C ALA A 213 -3.01 -7.31 -13.38
N ASN A 214 -2.98 -6.74 -14.59
CA ASN A 214 -1.85 -6.92 -15.49
C ASN A 214 -0.63 -6.12 -15.01
N ALA A 215 -0.82 -4.94 -14.43
CA ALA A 215 0.27 -4.13 -13.87
C ALA A 215 0.89 -4.82 -12.65
N TRP A 216 0.06 -5.43 -11.80
CA TRP A 216 0.50 -6.23 -10.65
C TRP A 216 1.37 -7.41 -11.08
N GLU A 217 0.99 -8.14 -12.13
CA GLU A 217 1.79 -9.27 -12.63
C GLU A 217 3.18 -8.83 -13.09
N VAL A 218 3.28 -7.67 -13.76
CA VAL A 218 4.57 -7.08 -14.16
C VAL A 218 5.38 -6.65 -12.94
N LEU A 219 4.73 -6.03 -11.96
CA LEU A 219 5.37 -5.62 -10.70
C LEU A 219 5.96 -6.83 -9.96
N VAL A 220 5.20 -7.91 -9.79
CA VAL A 220 5.69 -9.13 -9.13
C VAL A 220 6.82 -9.79 -9.93
N ASP A 221 6.82 -9.69 -11.26
CA ASP A 221 7.91 -10.22 -12.08
C ASP A 221 9.25 -9.51 -11.82
N VAL A 222 9.23 -8.21 -11.52
CA VAL A 222 10.43 -7.39 -11.22
C VAL A 222 10.77 -7.28 -9.73
N MET A 223 9.94 -7.83 -8.84
CA MET A 223 10.24 -7.85 -7.40
C MET A 223 11.50 -8.68 -7.10
N LEU A 224 12.24 -8.26 -6.08
CA LEU A 224 13.39 -9.01 -5.57
C LEU A 224 12.97 -10.42 -5.14
N PRO A 225 13.82 -11.45 -5.31
CA PRO A 225 13.50 -12.83 -4.96
C PRO A 225 12.94 -13.01 -3.54
N GLY A 226 13.49 -12.30 -2.55
CA GLY A 226 12.99 -12.34 -1.16
C GLY A 226 11.54 -11.91 -1.01
N LYS A 227 11.15 -10.80 -1.65
CA LYS A 227 9.77 -10.28 -1.63
C LYS A 227 8.79 -11.23 -2.33
N ARG A 228 9.23 -11.87 -3.41
CA ARG A 228 8.42 -12.89 -4.10
C ARG A 228 8.25 -14.15 -3.25
N ALA A 229 9.27 -14.52 -2.48
CA ALA A 229 9.18 -15.62 -1.54
C ALA A 229 8.19 -15.29 -0.42
N GLU A 230 8.22 -14.09 0.15
CA GLU A 230 7.23 -13.64 1.14
C GLU A 230 5.80 -13.75 0.57
N LEU A 231 5.54 -13.25 -0.65
CA LEU A 231 4.24 -13.44 -1.30
C LEU A 231 3.84 -14.91 -1.43
N TYR A 232 4.78 -15.79 -1.79
CA TYR A 232 4.53 -17.23 -1.91
C TYR A 232 4.18 -17.88 -0.55
N PHE A 233 4.89 -17.51 0.52
CA PHE A 233 4.68 -18.08 1.85
C PHE A 233 3.38 -17.61 2.51
N TYR A 234 3.06 -16.32 2.40
CA TYR A 234 1.97 -15.71 3.15
C TYR A 234 0.63 -15.67 2.39
N TYR A 235 0.63 -16.00 1.09
CA TYR A 235 -0.57 -16.24 0.30
C TYR A 235 -0.63 -17.72 -0.15
N PRO A 236 -1.05 -18.64 0.74
CA PRO A 236 -1.02 -20.09 0.46
C PRO A 236 -2.05 -20.55 -0.58
N GLN A 237 -3.00 -19.67 -0.94
CA GLN A 237 -3.98 -19.97 -1.98
C GLN A 237 -3.35 -19.82 -3.36
N CYS A 238 -3.66 -20.74 -4.26
CA CYS A 238 -3.22 -20.61 -5.65
C CYS A 238 -3.70 -19.29 -6.24
N GLY A 239 -2.80 -18.62 -6.95
CA GLY A 239 -3.10 -17.46 -7.78
C GLY A 239 -4.22 -17.76 -8.76
N ASN A 240 -5.23 -16.89 -8.83
CA ASN A 240 -6.26 -16.97 -9.89
C ASN A 240 -5.87 -16.16 -11.15
N GLY A 241 -4.63 -15.69 -11.23
CA GLY A 241 -4.05 -15.02 -12.39
C GLY A 241 -3.39 -16.00 -13.38
N LYS A 242 -2.48 -15.48 -14.22
CA LYS A 242 -1.77 -16.29 -15.23
C LYS A 242 -0.79 -17.29 -14.60
N LYS A 243 -0.28 -16.99 -13.41
CA LYS A 243 0.66 -17.85 -12.67
C LYS A 243 0.02 -18.22 -11.33
N GLY A 244 -0.10 -19.52 -11.06
CA GLY A 244 -0.76 -20.03 -9.85
C GLY A 244 0.08 -19.99 -8.57
N TRP A 245 1.39 -19.75 -8.65
CA TRP A 245 2.28 -19.71 -7.49
C TRP A 245 2.27 -18.37 -6.74
N ARG A 246 1.71 -17.31 -7.34
CA ARG A 246 1.66 -15.97 -6.76
C ARG A 246 0.23 -15.50 -6.57
N PRO A 247 -0.07 -14.66 -5.57
CA PRO A 247 -1.39 -14.08 -5.44
C PRO A 247 -1.68 -13.11 -6.59
N SER A 248 -2.94 -13.09 -7.04
CA SER A 248 -3.41 -12.05 -7.94
C SER A 248 -3.62 -10.73 -7.21
N TRP A 249 -3.76 -9.65 -7.97
CA TRP A 249 -4.10 -8.34 -7.40
C TRP A 249 -5.37 -8.38 -6.56
N GLY A 250 -6.39 -9.11 -7.03
CA GLY A 250 -7.64 -9.28 -6.29
C GLY A 250 -7.42 -9.99 -4.95
N GLN A 251 -6.58 -11.03 -4.91
CA GLN A 251 -6.25 -11.74 -3.67
C GLN A 251 -5.50 -10.82 -2.70
N VAL A 252 -4.49 -10.09 -3.17
CA VAL A 252 -3.74 -9.12 -2.36
C VAL A 252 -4.64 -8.01 -1.80
N MET A 253 -5.67 -7.59 -2.54
CA MET A 253 -6.54 -6.48 -2.11
C MET A 253 -7.74 -6.90 -1.26
N THR A 254 -8.07 -8.20 -1.21
CA THR A 254 -9.28 -8.68 -0.52
C THR A 254 -8.99 -9.67 0.60
N GLN A 255 -7.87 -10.38 0.54
CA GLN A 255 -7.47 -11.34 1.56
C GLN A 255 -6.67 -10.63 2.63
N ARG A 256 -7.08 -10.85 3.89
CA ARG A 256 -6.25 -10.50 5.04
C ARG A 256 -5.17 -11.55 5.20
N GLU A 257 -3.94 -11.08 5.28
CA GLU A 257 -2.72 -11.87 5.35
C GLU A 257 -2.69 -12.77 6.60
N VAL A 258 -1.87 -13.82 6.53
CA VAL A 258 -1.48 -14.59 7.72
C VAL A 258 -0.40 -13.78 8.45
N SER A 259 -0.74 -13.27 9.64
CA SER A 259 0.14 -12.38 10.43
C SER A 259 1.41 -13.08 10.93
N ARG A 260 2.54 -12.35 10.93
CA ARG A 260 3.78 -12.73 11.62
C ARG A 260 3.72 -12.32 13.11
N THR A 261 4.31 -13.12 13.98
CA THR A 261 4.40 -12.91 15.43
C THR A 261 5.79 -12.33 15.79
N GLU A 262 5.83 -11.48 16.83
CA GLU A 262 6.99 -10.63 17.20
C GLU A 262 8.16 -11.34 17.90
N ASP A 263 8.28 -12.67 17.82
CA ASP A 263 9.36 -13.41 18.49
C ASP A 263 10.48 -13.78 17.49
N PRO A 264 11.67 -13.15 17.56
CA PRO A 264 12.74 -13.34 16.58
C PRO A 264 13.50 -14.67 16.72
N ASP A 265 13.33 -15.43 17.80
CA ASP A 265 14.05 -16.70 18.04
C ASP A 265 13.14 -17.95 17.94
N ALA A 266 11.98 -17.79 17.33
CA ALA A 266 10.90 -18.75 17.44
C ALA A 266 9.97 -18.75 16.21
N ASP A 267 9.99 -19.84 15.41
CA ASP A 267 8.95 -20.14 14.41
C ASP A 267 7.62 -20.54 15.09
N TRP A 268 6.80 -19.58 15.52
CA TRP A 268 5.54 -19.87 16.25
C TRP A 268 4.34 -19.20 15.55
N CYS A 269 3.30 -19.99 15.27
CA CYS A 269 2.01 -19.49 14.79
C CYS A 269 1.08 -19.23 15.98
N TYR A 270 0.64 -17.99 16.20
CA TYR A 270 -0.31 -17.66 17.27
C TYR A 270 -1.74 -18.02 16.83
N GLY A 271 -2.29 -19.08 17.42
CA GLY A 271 -3.60 -19.57 17.06
C GLY A 271 -4.14 -20.66 17.98
N TYR A 272 -5.44 -20.87 17.97
CA TYR A 272 -6.08 -22.02 18.58
C TYR A 272 -5.63 -23.28 17.84
N ARG A 273 -5.02 -24.22 18.57
CA ARG A 273 -4.56 -25.50 18.02
C ARG A 273 -5.45 -26.63 18.50
N ILE A 274 -5.90 -27.47 17.57
CA ILE A 274 -6.45 -28.80 17.88
C ILE A 274 -5.40 -29.80 17.43
N GLU A 275 -4.78 -30.51 18.38
CA GLU A 275 -3.65 -31.40 18.09
C GLU A 275 -4.03 -32.56 17.17
N SER A 276 -5.22 -33.12 17.35
CA SER A 276 -5.72 -34.26 16.59
C SER A 276 -7.23 -34.13 16.37
N GLY A 277 -7.60 -33.68 15.17
CA GLY A 277 -8.97 -33.65 14.68
C GLY A 277 -9.13 -34.61 13.51
N ASP A 278 -10.09 -35.53 13.61
CA ASP A 278 -10.43 -36.45 12.53
C ASP A 278 -11.36 -35.73 11.53
N VAL A 279 -10.85 -35.50 10.33
CA VAL A 279 -11.54 -34.83 9.24
C VAL A 279 -12.18 -35.89 8.35
N ARG A 280 -13.46 -35.71 8.04
CA ARG A 280 -14.23 -36.63 7.21
C ARG A 280 -15.05 -35.90 6.15
N GLY A 281 -15.22 -36.51 4.98
CA GLY A 281 -16.16 -36.05 3.96
C GLY A 281 -15.65 -34.92 3.08
N LEU A 282 -14.34 -34.62 3.09
CA LEU A 282 -13.70 -33.64 2.21
C LEU A 282 -12.86 -34.28 1.08
N ALA A 283 -12.79 -35.62 1.05
CA ALA A 283 -11.95 -36.38 0.13
C ALA A 283 -12.39 -36.27 -1.35
N GLU A 284 -13.69 -36.14 -1.62
CA GLU A 284 -14.22 -36.08 -2.99
C GLU A 284 -14.50 -34.64 -3.45
N ALA A 285 -14.06 -34.27 -4.65
CA ALA A 285 -14.33 -32.97 -5.24
C ALA A 285 -15.78 -32.90 -5.80
N PRO A 286 -16.61 -31.93 -5.39
CA PRO A 286 -18.00 -31.84 -5.81
C PRO A 286 -18.06 -31.36 -7.26
N LYS A 287 -18.89 -32.00 -8.06
CA LYS A 287 -19.14 -31.57 -9.43
C LYS A 287 -19.89 -30.22 -9.40
N GLY A 288 -19.33 -29.21 -10.06
CA GLY A 288 -20.00 -27.92 -10.28
C GLY A 288 -19.61 -26.77 -9.35
N GLY A 289 -18.40 -26.75 -8.78
CA GLY A 289 -17.84 -25.57 -8.09
C GLY A 289 -18.51 -25.20 -6.76
N LYS A 290 -19.34 -26.09 -6.19
CA LYS A 290 -19.91 -25.91 -4.86
C LYS A 290 -18.86 -26.17 -3.77
N PRO A 291 -18.96 -25.51 -2.59
CA PRO A 291 -18.08 -25.82 -1.45
C PRO A 291 -18.28 -27.27 -1.00
N ARG A 292 -17.20 -27.93 -0.58
CA ARG A 292 -17.29 -29.24 0.09
C ARG A 292 -17.72 -29.07 1.53
N LEU A 293 -18.62 -29.93 1.96
CA LEU A 293 -19.08 -30.01 3.33
C LEU A 293 -18.53 -31.29 3.93
N GLY A 294 -17.89 -31.17 5.08
CA GLY A 294 -17.36 -32.29 5.85
C GLY A 294 -17.63 -32.12 7.33
N GLU A 295 -17.06 -33.03 8.10
CA GLU A 295 -17.13 -33.01 9.56
C GLU A 295 -15.74 -33.05 10.16
N LEU A 296 -15.57 -32.29 11.24
CA LEU A 296 -14.41 -32.34 12.10
C LEU A 296 -14.83 -32.94 13.43
N VAL A 297 -14.17 -34.03 13.82
CA VAL A 297 -14.37 -34.68 15.11
C VAL A 297 -13.11 -34.54 15.94
N PHE A 298 -13.20 -33.98 17.15
CA PHE A 298 -12.05 -33.92 18.07
C PHE A 298 -12.47 -34.13 19.52
N LYS A 299 -11.49 -34.38 20.40
CA LYS A 299 -11.71 -34.51 21.84
C LYS A 299 -11.24 -33.24 22.55
N ASP A 300 -12.04 -32.74 23.49
CA ASP A 300 -11.61 -31.66 24.38
C ASP A 300 -10.69 -32.16 25.49
N ALA A 301 -10.19 -31.23 26.33
CA ALA A 301 -9.32 -31.55 27.46
C ALA A 301 -9.99 -32.43 28.53
N ALA A 302 -11.33 -32.46 28.57
CA ALA A 302 -12.10 -33.35 29.44
C ALA A 302 -12.34 -34.73 28.82
N GLY A 303 -11.86 -34.97 27.59
CA GLY A 303 -12.05 -36.21 26.83
C GLY A 303 -13.40 -36.33 26.12
N SER A 304 -14.23 -35.28 26.15
CA SER A 304 -15.53 -35.26 25.48
C SER A 304 -15.36 -35.07 23.98
N LEU A 305 -16.14 -35.81 23.20
CA LEU A 305 -16.09 -35.76 21.74
C LEU A 305 -16.96 -34.62 21.21
N HIS A 306 -16.39 -33.77 20.37
CA HIS A 306 -17.09 -32.67 19.69
C HIS A 306 -17.05 -32.87 18.18
N THR A 307 -18.18 -32.60 17.53
CA THR A 307 -18.32 -32.66 16.06
C THR A 307 -18.76 -31.31 15.51
N PHE A 308 -18.01 -30.78 14.56
CA PHE A 308 -18.30 -29.53 13.87
C PHE A 308 -18.46 -29.76 12.37
N LYS A 309 -19.38 -29.01 11.75
CA LYS A 309 -19.46 -28.96 10.28
C LYS A 309 -18.36 -28.05 9.76
N ILE A 310 -17.60 -28.54 8.79
CA ILE A 310 -16.51 -27.82 8.14
C ILE A 310 -16.79 -27.65 6.65
N VAL A 311 -16.25 -26.57 6.07
CA VAL A 311 -16.46 -26.21 4.66
C VAL A 311 -15.12 -25.95 3.99
N ALA A 312 -14.85 -26.61 2.86
CA ALA A 312 -13.67 -26.36 2.04
C ALA A 312 -14.05 -25.75 0.68
N HIS A 313 -13.54 -24.54 0.43
CA HIS A 313 -13.83 -23.77 -0.79
C HIS A 313 -12.85 -24.03 -1.94
N HIS A 314 -11.71 -24.69 -1.70
CA HIS A 314 -10.75 -25.08 -2.73
C HIS A 314 -11.11 -26.43 -3.38
N THR A 315 -10.47 -26.76 -4.51
CA THR A 315 -10.73 -27.98 -5.30
C THR A 315 -9.86 -29.19 -4.92
N HIS A 316 -8.75 -28.99 -4.20
CA HIS A 316 -7.83 -30.07 -3.83
C HIS A 316 -8.44 -31.06 -2.83
N PRO A 317 -8.43 -32.38 -3.07
CA PRO A 317 -8.92 -33.38 -2.12
C PRO A 317 -8.23 -33.26 -0.75
N ILE A 318 -9.01 -33.28 0.33
CA ILE A 318 -8.47 -33.44 1.68
C ILE A 318 -8.86 -34.87 2.08
N PRO A 319 -7.91 -35.82 2.10
CA PRO A 319 -8.19 -37.19 2.52
C PRO A 319 -8.85 -37.22 3.91
N ASP A 320 -9.65 -38.25 4.15
CA ASP A 320 -10.14 -38.48 5.50
C ASP A 320 -8.99 -38.95 6.38
N GLY A 321 -8.91 -38.44 7.61
CA GLY A 321 -7.84 -38.80 8.54
C GLY A 321 -7.63 -37.79 9.66
N SER A 322 -6.60 -38.04 10.46
CA SER A 322 -6.23 -37.16 11.56
C SER A 322 -5.36 -36.01 11.08
N TYR A 323 -5.78 -34.78 11.41
CA TYR A 323 -5.10 -33.54 11.09
C TYR A 323 -4.88 -32.72 12.35
N THR A 324 -3.72 -32.05 12.42
CA THR A 324 -3.53 -30.92 13.33
C THR A 324 -4.13 -29.68 12.70
N LEU A 325 -5.02 -29.00 13.42
CA LEU A 325 -5.67 -27.78 12.96
C LEU A 325 -5.10 -26.56 13.68
N LEU A 326 -4.86 -25.51 12.91
CA LEU A 326 -4.36 -24.22 13.40
C LEU A 326 -5.39 -23.14 13.03
N GLY A 327 -5.90 -22.39 14.01
CA GLY A 327 -6.90 -21.35 13.81
C GLY A 327 -6.43 -19.98 14.33
N SER A 328 -6.64 -18.90 13.59
CA SER A 328 -6.30 -17.54 14.04
C SER A 328 -7.35 -16.97 15.01
N PRO A 329 -6.98 -16.18 16.04
CA PRO A 329 -7.96 -15.53 16.91
C PRO A 329 -8.71 -14.42 16.15
N ARG A 330 -10.04 -14.55 15.99
CA ARG A 330 -10.88 -13.41 15.61
C ARG A 330 -11.40 -12.68 16.85
N VAL A 331 -11.19 -11.36 16.85
CA VAL A 331 -11.92 -10.40 17.69
C VAL A 331 -13.30 -10.15 17.05
N GLN A 332 -14.36 -10.71 17.64
CA GLN A 332 -15.55 -9.98 18.11
C GLN A 332 -16.65 -10.94 18.65
N ALA A 333 -16.90 -10.80 19.96
CA ALA A 333 -18.18 -10.91 20.67
C ALA A 333 -19.06 -12.17 20.53
N PHE A 334 -18.85 -13.16 21.42
CA PHE A 334 -19.75 -13.55 22.53
C PHE A 334 -19.58 -15.04 22.92
N ARG A 335 -19.64 -15.25 24.24
CA ARG A 335 -19.61 -16.50 25.02
C ARG A 335 -18.22 -17.13 25.21
N THR A 336 -17.61 -16.65 26.28
CA THR A 336 -16.69 -17.37 27.16
C THR A 336 -16.88 -18.89 27.10
N PHE A 337 -15.87 -19.59 26.56
CA PHE A 337 -15.47 -20.87 27.10
C PHE A 337 -14.25 -20.60 27.98
N ASP A 338 -14.49 -20.68 29.28
CA ASP A 338 -13.46 -20.65 30.30
C ASP A 338 -12.92 -22.08 30.39
N GLY A 339 -11.69 -22.26 29.91
CA GLY A 339 -11.02 -23.54 29.82
C GLY A 339 -9.67 -23.29 29.17
N ASP A 340 -8.61 -23.34 29.98
CA ASP A 340 -7.23 -23.11 29.58
C ASP A 340 -6.84 -23.98 28.37
N LEU A 341 -7.00 -23.42 27.17
CA LEU A 341 -6.45 -23.91 25.90
C LEU A 341 -5.27 -23.02 25.46
N ARG A 342 -4.52 -22.53 26.45
CA ARG A 342 -3.29 -21.76 26.26
C ARG A 342 -2.14 -22.73 26.44
N ASP A 343 -1.58 -23.22 25.34
CA ASP A 343 -0.31 -23.94 25.40
C ASP A 343 0.68 -23.32 24.42
N THR A 344 1.84 -22.96 24.95
CA THR A 344 2.95 -22.34 24.27
C THR A 344 4.06 -23.38 24.15
N ARG A 345 4.12 -24.12 23.03
CA ARG A 345 5.23 -25.05 22.78
C ARG A 345 5.76 -25.00 21.34
N ARG A 346 7.09 -25.11 21.29
CA ARG A 346 7.99 -25.21 20.13
C ARG A 346 7.64 -26.44 19.29
N VAL A 347 7.49 -26.27 17.97
CA VAL A 347 7.34 -27.37 16.99
C VAL A 347 8.68 -28.05 16.77
#